data_AF-A0A929ED45-F1
#
_entry.id   AF-A0A929ED45-F1
#
_cell.length_a   1.000
_cell.length_b   1.000
_cell.length_c   1.000
_cell.angle_alpha   90.00
_cell.angle_beta   90.00
_cell.angle_gamma   90.00
#
_symmetry.space_group_name_H-M   'P 1'
#
loop_
_entity.id
_entity.type
_entity.pdbx_description
1 polymer ?
#
loop_
_entity_poly.entity_id
_entity_poly.type
_entity_poly.pdbx_seq_one_letter_code
_entity_poly.pdbx_strand_id
1 'polypeptide(L)'
;MTLHRNHSSSDFAKISNWGADHVRLVINADPLTPRNDGFYLTDEITIDKSSFSRLDQAILYAQQYGIKVVIALNTFPGRRSGKIWSDYNYWHRLEGFWKYIANRYKNNTTIVGYSL
;
A
#
# COMPACT_ATOMS: atom_id res chain seq x y z
N MET A 1 6.93 2.66 -4.86
CA MET A 1 5.55 2.16 -4.61
C MET A 1 4.61 3.33 -4.82
N THR A 2 3.47 3.16 -5.49
CA THR A 2 2.52 4.27 -5.66
C THR A 2 1.13 3.93 -5.17
N LEU A 3 0.51 4.87 -4.46
CA LEU A 3 -0.92 4.85 -4.20
C LEU A 3 -1.65 5.17 -5.50
N HIS A 4 -2.79 4.53 -5.77
CA HIS A 4 -3.48 4.67 -7.06
C HIS A 4 -3.87 6.12 -7.40
N ARG A 5 -4.10 6.95 -6.38
CA ARG A 5 -4.37 8.40 -6.51
C ARG A 5 -3.73 9.17 -5.35
N ASN A 6 -3.53 10.47 -5.55
CA ASN A 6 -3.26 11.38 -4.44
C ASN A 6 -4.57 11.66 -3.72
N HIS A 7 -4.65 11.28 -2.45
CA HIS A 7 -5.78 11.64 -1.60
C HIS A 7 -5.46 12.92 -0.83
N SER A 8 -6.43 13.81 -0.79
CA SER A 8 -6.39 15.01 0.02
C SER A 8 -7.12 14.77 1.35
N SER A 9 -6.80 15.55 2.37
CA SER A 9 -7.57 15.59 3.62
C SER A 9 -9.09 15.80 3.36
N SER A 10 -9.43 16.63 2.35
CA SER A 10 -10.82 16.91 1.98
C SER A 10 -11.60 15.69 1.49
N ASP A 11 -10.94 14.69 0.91
CA ASP A 11 -11.59 13.46 0.48
C ASP A 11 -12.07 12.65 1.68
N PHE A 12 -11.23 12.56 2.72
CA PHE A 12 -11.56 11.88 3.97
C PHE A 12 -12.64 12.61 4.76
N ALA A 13 -12.60 13.95 4.80
CA ALA A 13 -13.66 14.75 5.41
C ALA A 13 -15.03 14.48 4.74
N LYS A 14 -15.07 14.45 3.41
CA LYS A 14 -16.31 14.21 2.65
C LYS A 14 -16.90 12.84 2.93
N ILE A 15 -16.10 11.78 2.82
CA ILE A 15 -16.61 10.41 3.03
C ILE A 15 -16.99 10.16 4.50
N SER A 16 -16.29 10.79 5.46
CA SER A 16 -16.69 10.77 6.87
C SER A 16 -18.07 11.41 7.05
N ASN A 17 -18.31 12.58 6.43
CA ASN A 17 -19.62 13.23 6.45
C ASN A 17 -20.72 12.43 5.74
N TRP A 18 -20.37 11.54 4.82
CA TRP A 18 -21.31 10.60 4.19
C TRP A 18 -21.63 9.38 5.06
N GLY A 19 -20.97 9.23 6.22
CA GLY A 19 -21.13 8.09 7.11
C GLY A 19 -20.27 6.88 6.75
N ALA A 20 -19.25 7.04 5.89
CA ALA A 20 -18.28 5.97 5.65
C ALA A 20 -17.42 5.77 6.90
N ASP A 21 -17.20 4.50 7.27
CA ASP A 21 -16.44 4.08 8.46
C ASP A 21 -15.04 3.56 8.13
N HIS A 22 -14.80 3.15 6.88
CA HIS A 22 -13.50 2.66 6.43
C HIS A 22 -13.21 2.97 4.96
N VAL A 23 -11.92 2.89 4.60
CA VAL A 23 -11.42 2.95 3.22
C VAL A 23 -10.46 1.82 2.92
N ARG A 24 -10.44 1.39 1.65
CA ARG A 24 -9.42 0.51 1.11
C ARG A 24 -8.37 1.35 0.38
N LEU A 25 -7.18 1.48 0.95
CA LEU A 25 -6.05 2.16 0.32
C LEU A 25 -5.28 1.17 -0.56
N VAL A 26 -5.34 1.41 -1.87
CA VAL A 26 -4.88 0.46 -2.87
C VAL A 26 -3.53 0.88 -3.43
N ILE A 27 -2.55 -0.02 -3.30
CA ILE A 27 -1.15 0.18 -3.63
C ILE A 27 -0.78 -0.59 -4.90
N ASN A 28 0.02 0.04 -5.76
CA ASN A 28 0.70 -0.64 -6.85
C ASN A 28 2.15 -0.95 -6.43
N ALA A 29 2.42 -2.21 -6.11
CA ALA A 29 3.74 -2.71 -5.71
C ALA A 29 4.55 -3.29 -6.89
N ASP A 30 3.95 -3.43 -8.07
CA ASP A 30 4.60 -3.86 -9.32
C ASP A 30 4.02 -3.03 -10.50
N PRO A 31 4.56 -1.83 -10.80
CA PRO A 31 3.96 -0.92 -11.78
C PRO A 31 4.16 -1.38 -13.23
N LEU A 32 3.14 -1.17 -14.09
CA LEU A 32 3.14 -1.55 -15.51
C LEU A 32 4.23 -0.88 -16.34
N THR A 33 4.66 0.31 -15.92
CA THR A 33 5.77 1.08 -16.47
C THR A 33 6.75 1.30 -15.33
N PRO A 34 8.06 1.06 -15.53
CA PRO A 34 9.10 1.48 -14.59
C PRO A 34 8.91 2.96 -14.29
N ARG A 35 8.40 3.32 -13.11
CA ARG A 35 8.40 4.71 -12.65
C ARG A 35 9.59 4.88 -11.71
N ASN A 36 10.19 6.07 -11.70
CA ASN A 36 11.23 6.42 -10.71
C ASN A 36 10.68 6.48 -9.27
N ASP A 37 9.36 6.42 -9.08
CA ASP A 37 8.66 6.30 -7.78
C ASP A 37 8.01 4.91 -7.60
N GLY A 38 8.33 3.95 -8.47
CA GLY A 38 7.86 2.57 -8.46
C GLY A 38 8.61 1.71 -7.45
N PHE A 39 7.96 0.69 -6.89
CA PHE A 39 8.65 -0.24 -6.00
C PHE A 39 9.42 -1.24 -6.88
N TYR A 40 10.74 -1.26 -6.79
CA TYR A 40 11.54 -2.36 -7.32
C TYR A 40 12.01 -3.19 -6.13
N LEU A 41 11.48 -4.40 -6.04
CA LEU A 41 12.09 -5.45 -5.22
C LEU A 41 13.08 -6.18 -6.10
N THR A 42 14.28 -5.64 -6.19
CA THR A 42 15.47 -6.44 -6.52
C THR A 42 15.95 -7.15 -5.26
N ASP A 43 16.81 -8.15 -5.42
CA ASP A 43 17.25 -9.05 -4.35
C ASP A 43 18.02 -8.32 -3.23
N GLU A 44 18.39 -7.04 -3.47
CA GLU A 44 18.75 -6.05 -2.48
C GLU A 44 17.62 -5.02 -2.30
N ILE A 45 17.04 -5.02 -1.11
CA ILE A 45 15.85 -4.27 -0.70
C ILE A 45 16.17 -2.76 -0.66
N THR A 46 16.13 -2.09 -1.82
CA THR A 46 16.13 -0.62 -1.85
C THR A 46 14.70 -0.14 -1.85
N ILE A 47 14.10 -0.16 -0.67
CA ILE A 47 12.83 0.51 -0.43
C ILE A 47 13.10 2.01 -0.43
N ASP A 48 12.73 2.68 -1.51
CA ASP A 48 12.62 4.13 -1.51
C ASP A 48 11.64 4.55 -0.41
N LYS A 49 12.17 5.02 0.72
CA LYS A 49 11.39 5.47 1.88
C LYS A 49 10.44 6.61 1.49
N SER A 50 10.78 7.40 0.45
CA SER A 50 9.94 8.51 0.01
C SER A 50 8.63 8.05 -0.63
N SER A 51 8.61 6.85 -1.23
CA SER A 51 7.42 6.21 -1.79
C SER A 51 6.30 5.95 -0.77
N PHE A 52 6.61 5.81 0.53
CA PHE A 52 5.63 5.54 1.59
C PHE A 52 4.94 6.79 2.14
N SER A 53 5.55 7.96 1.96
CA SER A 53 5.04 9.23 2.51
C SER A 53 3.56 9.50 2.17
N ARG A 54 3.14 9.14 0.95
CA ARG A 54 1.74 9.30 0.52
C ARG A 54 0.77 8.37 1.21
N LEU A 55 1.20 7.14 1.48
CA LEU A 55 0.40 6.17 2.25
C LEU A 55 0.31 6.61 3.70
N ASP A 56 1.43 7.03 4.31
CA ASP A 56 1.45 7.57 5.67
C ASP A 56 0.49 8.75 5.80
N GLN A 57 0.55 9.67 4.83
CA GLN A 57 -0.29 10.86 4.82
C GLN A 57 -1.78 10.52 4.70
N ALA A 58 -2.13 9.55 3.85
CA ALA A 58 -3.51 9.06 3.72
C ALA A 58 -3.99 8.38 5.00
N ILE A 59 -3.14 7.61 5.69
CA ILE A 59 -3.47 7.00 6.98
C ILE A 59 -3.67 8.08 8.06
N LEU A 60 -2.86 9.14 8.06
CA LEU A 60 -3.04 10.28 8.98
C LEU A 60 -4.37 10.99 8.75
N TYR A 61 -4.78 11.20 7.49
CA TYR A 61 -6.10 11.75 7.19
C TYR A 61 -7.22 10.81 7.65
N ALA A 62 -7.09 9.51 7.40
CA ALA A 62 -8.07 8.54 7.88
C ALA A 62 -8.22 8.59 9.41
N GLN A 63 -7.09 8.63 10.13
CA GLN A 63 -7.06 8.77 11.58
C GLN A 63 -7.74 10.06 12.05
N GLN A 64 -7.46 11.20 11.41
CA GLN A 64 -8.04 12.51 11.75
C GLN A 64 -9.57 12.50 11.67
N TYR A 65 -10.14 11.79 10.70
CA TYR A 65 -11.59 11.76 10.46
C TYR A 65 -12.28 10.49 10.98
N GLY A 66 -11.60 9.69 11.82
CA GLY A 66 -12.17 8.50 12.44
C GLY A 66 -12.43 7.33 11.46
N ILE A 67 -11.81 7.36 10.28
CA ILE A 67 -11.97 6.37 9.22
C ILE A 67 -10.93 5.26 9.40
N LYS A 68 -11.37 4.01 9.36
CA LYS A 68 -10.48 2.84 9.39
C LYS A 68 -9.86 2.55 8.02
N VAL A 69 -8.71 1.90 8.01
CA VAL A 69 -7.94 1.63 6.79
C VAL A 69 -7.74 0.14 6.59
N VAL A 70 -8.03 -0.33 5.38
CA VAL A 70 -7.54 -1.61 4.85
C VAL A 70 -6.47 -1.31 3.81
N ILE A 71 -5.25 -1.81 4.02
CA ILE A 71 -4.16 -1.70 3.03
C ILE A 71 -4.28 -2.85 2.05
N ALA A 72 -4.25 -2.55 0.74
CA ALA A 72 -4.45 -3.55 -0.29
C ALA A 72 -3.48 -3.42 -1.46
N LEU A 73 -3.19 -4.53 -2.14
CA LEU A 73 -2.43 -4.54 -3.38
C LEU A 73 -3.35 -4.61 -4.61
N ASN A 74 -3.12 -3.71 -5.57
CA ASN A 74 -3.68 -3.82 -6.93
C ASN A 74 -2.68 -4.43 -7.90
N THR A 75 -1.39 -4.19 -7.70
CA THR A 75 -0.34 -4.92 -8.40
C THR A 75 0.68 -5.41 -7.39
N PHE A 76 1.24 -6.60 -7.66
CA PHE A 76 2.23 -7.25 -6.81
C PHE A 76 3.20 -8.07 -7.67
N PRO A 77 4.41 -8.34 -7.16
CA PRO A 77 5.46 -9.03 -7.92
C PRO A 77 4.94 -10.31 -8.57
N GLY A 78 5.10 -10.41 -9.89
CA GLY A 78 4.79 -11.66 -10.62
C GLY A 78 3.32 -11.88 -10.93
N ARG A 79 2.42 -10.97 -10.51
CA ARG A 79 0.98 -11.03 -10.85
C ARG A 79 0.76 -10.99 -12.36
N ARG A 80 1.39 -10.03 -13.04
CA ARG A 80 1.17 -9.77 -14.47
C ARG A 80 1.77 -10.86 -15.35
N SER A 81 2.95 -11.35 -15.00
CA SER A 81 3.63 -12.43 -15.74
C SER A 81 3.08 -13.82 -15.42
N GLY A 82 2.22 -13.95 -14.40
CA GLY A 82 1.78 -15.24 -13.87
C GLY A 82 2.85 -15.98 -13.05
N LYS A 83 4.08 -15.45 -12.97
CA LYS A 83 5.20 -16.09 -12.27
C LYS A 83 5.00 -16.18 -10.76
N ILE A 84 4.08 -15.39 -10.19
CA ILE A 84 3.68 -15.58 -8.79
C ILE A 84 3.12 -16.99 -8.52
N TRP A 85 2.71 -17.74 -9.53
CA TRP A 85 2.16 -19.10 -9.34
C TRP A 85 3.21 -20.21 -9.49
N SER A 86 4.40 -19.90 -9.99
CA SER A 86 5.38 -20.92 -10.42
C SER A 86 6.83 -20.62 -10.06
N ASP A 87 7.15 -19.41 -9.60
CA ASP A 87 8.51 -18.97 -9.32
C ASP A 87 8.61 -18.37 -7.90
N TYR A 88 9.25 -19.13 -7.02
CA TYR A 88 9.42 -18.83 -5.60
C TYR A 88 10.11 -17.49 -5.33
N ASN A 89 10.90 -16.96 -6.27
CA ASN A 89 11.51 -15.64 -6.10
C ASN A 89 10.46 -14.54 -5.98
N TYR A 90 9.33 -14.67 -6.68
CA TYR A 90 8.22 -13.72 -6.57
C TYR A 90 7.49 -13.83 -5.23
N TRP A 91 7.48 -15.01 -4.60
CA TRP A 91 6.94 -15.21 -3.25
C TRP A 91 7.79 -14.47 -2.23
N HIS A 92 9.11 -14.64 -2.28
CA HIS A 92 10.03 -13.93 -1.38
C HIS A 92 9.93 -12.41 -1.50
N ARG A 93 9.73 -11.91 -2.73
CA ARG A 93 9.49 -10.47 -2.97
C ARG A 93 8.18 -10.01 -2.34
N LEU A 94 7.08 -10.73 -2.58
CA LEU A 94 5.78 -10.40 -1.99
C LEU A 94 5.79 -10.50 -0.45
N GLU A 95 6.45 -11.52 0.09
CA GLU A 95 6.68 -11.68 1.52
C GLU A 95 7.49 -10.51 2.09
N GLY A 96 8.58 -10.11 1.43
CA GLY A 96 9.41 -8.97 1.82
C GLY A 96 8.61 -7.65 1.86
N PHE A 97 7.74 -7.43 0.87
CA PHE A 97 6.82 -6.29 0.86
C PHE A 97 5.92 -6.29 2.10
N TRP A 98 5.23 -7.41 2.37
CA TRP A 98 4.30 -7.49 3.49
C TRP A 98 4.99 -7.44 4.85
N LYS A 99 6.18 -8.04 5.00
CA LYS A 99 7.01 -7.89 6.20
C LYS A 99 7.34 -6.43 6.46
N TYR A 100 7.67 -5.65 5.42
CA TYR A 100 7.94 -4.22 5.58
C TYR A 100 6.69 -3.45 6.01
N ILE A 101 5.56 -3.65 5.33
CA ILE A 101 4.26 -3.02 5.66
C ILE A 101 3.86 -3.33 7.10
N ALA A 102 3.90 -4.61 7.48
CA ALA A 102 3.56 -5.06 8.81
C ALA A 102 4.47 -4.41 9.86
N ASN A 103 5.79 -4.41 9.66
CA ASN A 103 6.73 -3.78 10.58
C ASN A 103 6.53 -2.27 10.71
N ARG A 104 6.26 -1.57 9.60
CA ARG A 104 6.04 -0.12 9.58
C ARG A 104 4.79 0.28 10.36
N TYR A 105 3.71 -0.48 10.21
CA TYR A 105 2.39 -0.11 10.74
C TYR A 105 1.89 -0.98 11.90
N LYS A 106 2.73 -1.86 12.47
CA LYS A 106 2.34 -2.84 13.52
C LYS A 106 1.55 -2.27 14.70
N ASN A 107 1.77 -1.01 15.06
CA ASN A 107 1.14 -0.36 16.21
C ASN A 107 0.08 0.68 15.81
N ASN A 108 -0.27 0.80 14.52
CA ASN A 108 -1.23 1.78 14.04
C ASN A 108 -2.66 1.21 14.07
N THR A 109 -3.47 1.65 15.04
CA THR A 109 -4.86 1.19 15.25
C THR A 109 -5.88 1.76 14.25
N THR A 110 -5.44 2.65 13.35
CA THR A 110 -6.25 3.11 12.20
C THR A 110 -6.33 2.00 11.15
N ILE A 111 -5.30 1.18 11.02
CA ILE A 111 -5.27 0.05 10.09
C ILE A 111 -5.94 -1.15 10.74
N VAL A 112 -7.01 -1.64 10.11
CA VAL A 112 -7.85 -2.74 10.61
C VAL A 112 -7.72 -4.01 9.77
N GLY A 113 -7.00 -3.95 8.65
CA GLY A 113 -6.80 -5.11 7.80
C GLY A 113 -5.78 -4.92 6.70
N TYR A 114 -5.33 -6.06 6.19
CA TYR A 114 -4.44 -6.18 5.03
C TYR A 114 -5.11 -7.10 4.01
N SER A 115 -5.31 -6.61 2.79
CA SER A 115 -5.86 -7.36 1.65
C SER A 115 -4.70 -7.78 0.76
N LEU A 116 -4.37 -9.08 0.83
CA LEU A 116 -3.28 -9.71 0.09
C LEU A 116 -3.53 -9.72 -1.42
#